data_AF-A0A3E0P2U8-F1
#
_entry.id   AF-A0A3E0P2U8-F1
#
_cell.length_a   1.000
_cell.length_b   1.000
_cell.length_c   1.000
_cell.angle_alpha   90.00
_cell.angle_beta   90.00
_cell.angle_gamma   90.00
#
_symmetry.space_group_name_H-M   'P 1'
#
loop_
_entity.id
_entity.type
_entity.pdbx_description
1 polymer ?
#
loop_
_entity_poly.entity_id
_entity_poly.type
_entity_poly.pdbx_seq_one_letter_code
_entity_poly.pdbx_strand_id
1 'polypeptide(L)'
;MKVFNVTCLALLLLSSGAVATPDAADVFNPEVAPGPVVQPDFGNLWVRGGSVLYDNGQFADSPGTGVGGADESILQSVTLGMNTLGFGHQFAFDNVVADDFTIPGDVDEWQIDDITFFAYQTGSTTVSTMTGARVQIWDGPPAAPGSTVVFGDLTTNVLASSSWSGVYRVTETTTGVASDRPIMANTVTVGISLPPGTYWLAWQADGSLGSGPWAPPLNISGQSTTGNGLQSLDAGVTYPDALDSGTLTQQGFPFVINGTEVRGNVLEIPTASTVGLVALGLLLGLGALFTLRRMA
;
A
#
# COMPACT_ATOMS: atom_id res chain seq x y z
N MET A 1 30.63 9.89 78.56
CA MET A 1 29.29 10.37 78.96
C MET A 1 28.37 10.11 77.77
N LYS A 2 27.19 9.50 78.01
CA LYS A 2 26.19 9.04 77.03
C LYS A 2 25.82 10.17 76.03
N VAL A 3 25.42 9.93 74.77
CA VAL A 3 24.03 9.61 74.34
C VAL A 3 23.95 9.57 72.78
N PHE A 4 23.27 8.53 72.25
CA PHE A 4 22.45 8.37 71.01
C PHE A 4 22.91 8.92 69.64
N ASN A 5 23.01 8.12 68.55
CA ASN A 5 22.04 7.36 67.73
C ASN A 5 21.35 8.16 66.58
N VAL A 6 21.57 7.63 65.35
CA VAL A 6 20.60 7.44 64.24
C VAL A 6 20.50 8.50 63.11
N THR A 7 20.85 8.00 61.90
CA THR A 7 20.48 8.37 60.51
C THR A 7 20.80 9.74 59.92
N CYS A 8 21.54 9.71 58.80
CA CYS A 8 21.35 10.61 57.65
C CYS A 8 21.48 9.80 56.35
N LEU A 9 20.34 9.59 55.68
CA LEU A 9 20.21 9.18 54.29
C LEU A 9 19.80 10.45 53.51
N ALA A 10 20.48 10.78 52.41
CA ALA A 10 19.88 11.17 51.13
C ALA A 10 20.81 11.94 50.18
N LEU A 11 20.77 11.48 48.93
CA LEU A 11 20.82 12.21 47.66
C LEU A 11 22.12 12.94 47.26
N LEU A 12 22.91 12.28 46.40
CA LEU A 12 23.73 12.95 45.40
C LEU A 12 22.85 13.30 44.18
N LEU A 13 22.64 14.59 43.96
CA LEU A 13 22.10 15.16 42.72
C LEU A 13 23.24 15.28 41.69
N LEU A 14 23.18 14.48 40.61
CA LEU A 14 23.95 14.72 39.40
C LEU A 14 23.04 15.41 38.38
N SER A 15 23.27 16.70 38.14
CA SER A 15 22.62 17.46 37.07
C SER A 15 23.27 17.15 35.73
N SER A 16 22.56 16.49 34.82
CA SER A 16 22.95 16.40 33.41
C SER A 16 22.48 17.65 32.68
N GLY A 17 23.41 18.54 32.31
CA GLY A 17 23.16 19.55 31.28
C GLY A 17 23.19 18.89 29.91
N ALA A 18 22.09 18.96 29.16
CA ALA A 18 22.06 18.60 27.75
C ALA A 18 22.75 19.72 26.94
N VAL A 19 23.85 19.40 26.27
CA VAL A 19 24.42 20.22 25.21
C VAL A 19 23.80 19.72 23.91
N ALA A 20 22.98 20.56 23.27
CA ALA A 20 22.52 20.32 21.91
C ALA A 20 23.66 20.64 20.94
N THR A 21 24.04 19.69 20.10
CA THR A 21 24.85 19.96 18.89
C THR A 21 23.91 20.30 17.74
N PRO A 22 24.24 21.29 16.89
CA PRO A 22 23.46 21.55 15.69
C PRO A 22 23.57 20.38 14.70
N ASP A 23 22.45 20.02 14.08
CA ASP A 23 22.38 19.00 13.03
C ASP A 23 23.29 19.38 11.86
N ALA A 24 23.98 18.38 11.30
CA ALA A 24 24.81 18.57 10.13
C ALA A 24 23.91 18.85 8.91
N ALA A 25 24.17 19.95 8.20
CA ALA A 25 23.59 20.16 6.89
C ALA A 25 24.06 19.05 5.94
N ASP A 26 23.11 18.29 5.40
CA ASP A 26 23.36 17.14 4.55
C ASP A 26 24.05 17.58 3.26
N VAL A 27 25.25 17.07 3.02
CA VAL A 27 26.02 17.35 1.81
C VAL A 27 25.44 16.48 0.71
N PHE A 28 24.75 17.09 -0.26
CA PHE A 28 24.18 16.40 -1.40
C PHE A 28 25.26 15.62 -2.16
N ASN A 29 25.25 14.30 -2.02
CA ASN A 29 26.08 13.39 -2.79
C ASN A 29 25.25 12.83 -3.96
N PRO A 30 25.50 13.26 -5.21
CA PRO A 30 24.72 12.84 -6.37
C PRO A 30 24.94 11.37 -6.78
N GLU A 31 25.80 10.63 -6.07
CA GLU A 31 26.17 9.24 -6.41
C GLU A 31 25.47 8.19 -5.54
N VAL A 32 24.68 8.59 -4.54
CA VAL A 32 23.85 7.68 -3.75
C VAL A 32 22.44 7.67 -4.34
N ALA A 33 21.98 6.51 -4.81
CA ALA A 33 20.59 6.33 -5.22
C ALA A 33 19.67 6.82 -4.08
N PRO A 34 18.62 7.61 -4.36
CA PRO A 34 17.74 8.09 -3.33
C PRO A 34 17.25 6.90 -2.50
N GLY A 35 17.53 6.94 -1.20
CA GLY A 35 16.98 5.95 -0.28
C GLY A 35 15.46 5.93 -0.37
N PRO A 36 14.79 4.86 0.11
CA PRO A 36 13.34 4.81 0.13
C PRO A 36 12.82 6.09 0.79
N VAL A 37 12.07 6.88 0.03
CA VAL A 37 11.35 8.03 0.55
C VAL A 37 10.43 7.47 1.62
N VAL A 38 10.68 7.82 2.88
CA VAL A 38 9.71 7.56 3.96
C VAL A 38 8.53 8.47 3.67
N GLN A 39 7.57 7.93 2.92
CA GLN A 39 6.31 8.57 2.61
C GLN A 39 5.52 8.76 3.92
N PRO A 40 4.85 9.90 4.12
CA PRO A 40 3.99 10.06 5.29
C PRO A 40 2.93 8.95 5.30
N ASP A 41 2.82 8.26 6.43
CA ASP A 41 1.71 7.34 6.73
C ASP A 41 0.42 8.17 6.71
N PHE A 42 -0.34 8.06 5.61
CA PHE A 42 -1.68 8.61 5.50
C PHE A 42 -2.59 7.72 6.34
N GLY A 43 -2.52 7.95 7.66
CA GLY A 43 -2.99 7.05 8.70
C GLY A 43 -4.18 6.18 8.32
N ASN A 44 -4.02 4.89 8.62
CA ASN A 44 -4.95 3.77 8.49
C ASN A 44 -6.42 4.04 8.93
N LEU A 45 -7.16 4.92 8.24
CA LEU A 45 -8.53 5.29 8.59
C LEU A 45 -9.61 4.42 7.93
N TRP A 46 -9.23 3.36 7.20
CA TRP A 46 -10.18 2.53 6.43
C TRP A 46 -10.07 1.02 6.68
N VAL A 47 -9.60 0.59 7.86
CA VAL A 47 -9.52 -0.84 8.20
C VAL A 47 -10.87 -1.37 8.69
N ARG A 48 -11.57 -2.16 7.86
CA ARG A 48 -12.65 -3.05 8.31
C ARG A 48 -12.18 -4.51 8.26
N GLY A 49 -11.45 -4.94 9.28
CA GLY A 49 -11.40 -6.37 9.69
C GLY A 49 -10.21 -7.23 9.25
N GLY A 50 -9.34 -6.77 8.35
CA GLY A 50 -8.08 -7.45 7.96
C GLY A 50 -6.87 -6.51 8.03
N SER A 51 -5.64 -7.05 7.98
CA SER A 51 -4.43 -6.23 7.81
C SER A 51 -4.26 -5.83 6.35
N VAL A 52 -3.71 -4.64 6.08
CA VAL A 52 -3.29 -4.24 4.72
C VAL A 52 -2.15 -5.18 4.29
N LEU A 53 -2.39 -5.95 3.23
CA LEU A 53 -1.41 -6.84 2.61
C LEU A 53 -0.61 -6.11 1.52
N TYR A 54 -1.28 -5.24 0.77
CA TYR A 54 -0.66 -4.50 -0.33
C TYR A 54 -1.37 -3.15 -0.53
N ASP A 55 -0.57 -2.13 -0.81
CA ASP A 55 -1.03 -0.80 -1.24
C ASP A 55 -0.23 -0.43 -2.50
N ASN A 56 -0.92 -0.24 -3.63
CA ASN A 56 -0.27 0.06 -4.91
C ASN A 56 0.25 1.51 -5.00
N GLY A 57 0.00 2.34 -3.99
CA GLY A 57 0.58 3.66 -3.86
C GLY A 57 -0.44 4.79 -3.78
N GLN A 58 0.09 5.98 -3.52
CA GLN A 58 -0.71 7.18 -3.30
C GLN A 58 -1.31 7.76 -4.58
N PHE A 59 -2.51 8.31 -4.45
CA PHE A 59 -3.17 9.12 -5.48
C PHE A 59 -3.41 10.57 -5.04
N ALA A 60 -3.24 10.88 -3.75
CA ALA A 60 -3.21 12.25 -3.23
C ALA A 60 -1.77 12.76 -3.20
N ASP A 61 -1.56 13.98 -3.68
CA ASP A 61 -0.24 14.63 -3.77
C ASP A 61 -0.23 16.03 -3.15
N SER A 62 -1.38 16.51 -2.67
CA SER A 62 -1.50 17.81 -2.02
C SER A 62 -2.40 17.74 -0.79
N PRO A 63 -1.84 17.42 0.39
CA PRO A 63 -2.62 17.26 1.61
C PRO A 63 -3.19 18.59 2.14
N GLY A 64 -4.47 18.58 2.52
CA GLY A 64 -5.15 19.69 3.18
C GLY A 64 -5.34 20.98 2.37
N THR A 65 -5.04 20.97 1.07
CA THR A 65 -5.12 22.17 0.21
C THR A 65 -6.49 22.38 -0.43
N GLY A 66 -7.33 21.34 -0.46
CA GLY A 66 -8.64 21.36 -1.09
C GLY A 66 -9.72 22.07 -0.28
N VAL A 67 -10.91 22.12 -0.90
CA VAL A 67 -12.09 22.73 -0.29
C VAL A 67 -12.38 22.08 1.08
N GLY A 68 -12.50 22.91 2.11
CA GLY A 68 -12.76 22.44 3.48
C GLY A 68 -11.56 21.78 4.17
N GLY A 69 -10.35 21.93 3.63
CA GLY A 69 -9.14 21.29 4.15
C GLY A 69 -9.03 19.81 3.76
N ALA A 70 -9.75 19.39 2.71
CA ALA A 70 -9.62 18.07 2.12
C ALA A 70 -8.28 17.92 1.39
N ASP A 71 -7.83 16.69 1.23
CA ASP A 71 -6.67 16.39 0.39
C ASP A 71 -7.05 16.51 -1.09
N GLU A 72 -6.05 16.73 -1.94
CA GLU A 72 -6.23 16.80 -3.38
C GLU A 72 -5.33 15.80 -4.10
N SER A 73 -5.88 15.26 -5.18
CA SER A 73 -5.17 14.60 -6.26
C SER A 73 -5.09 15.59 -7.42
N ILE A 74 -3.99 16.33 -7.53
CA ILE A 74 -3.80 17.41 -8.50
C ILE A 74 -3.13 16.89 -9.76
N LEU A 75 -3.83 16.92 -10.90
CA LEU A 75 -3.22 16.58 -12.18
C LEU A 75 -2.17 17.64 -12.52
N GLN A 76 -0.93 17.21 -12.75
CA GLN A 76 0.23 18.02 -13.16
C GLN A 76 0.13 18.48 -14.64
N SER A 77 -1.01 19.11 -14.96
CA SER A 77 -1.44 19.50 -16.31
C SER A 77 -0.66 20.64 -16.96
N VAL A 78 -0.03 21.49 -16.16
CA VAL A 78 0.77 22.64 -16.53
C VAL A 78 2.25 22.33 -16.32
N THR A 79 2.62 21.75 -15.18
CA THR A 79 4.03 21.45 -14.85
C THR A 79 4.60 20.31 -15.69
N LEU A 80 3.83 19.25 -15.95
CA LEU A 80 4.25 18.11 -16.76
C LEU A 80 3.51 18.00 -18.11
N GLY A 81 2.46 18.82 -18.33
CA GLY A 81 1.67 18.77 -19.57
C GLY A 81 0.72 17.57 -19.65
N MET A 82 0.41 16.94 -18.51
CA MET A 82 -0.52 15.80 -18.47
C MET A 82 -1.96 16.23 -18.75
N ASN A 83 -2.82 15.33 -19.23
CA ASN A 83 -4.16 15.70 -19.69
C ASN A 83 -5.28 14.72 -19.25
N THR A 84 -4.93 13.53 -18.78
CA THR A 84 -5.91 12.54 -18.36
C THR A 84 -6.25 12.71 -16.87
N LEU A 85 -7.41 13.30 -16.57
CA LEU A 85 -7.91 13.43 -15.18
C LEU A 85 -8.30 12.08 -14.56
N GLY A 86 -8.72 11.12 -15.37
CA GLY A 86 -9.09 9.78 -14.93
C GLY A 86 -9.41 8.88 -16.13
N PHE A 87 -9.23 7.58 -15.94
CA PHE A 87 -9.48 6.57 -16.98
C PHE A 87 -10.90 6.03 -16.86
N GLY A 88 -11.54 5.82 -17.99
CA GLY A 88 -12.85 5.18 -18.01
C GLY A 88 -12.75 3.73 -17.55
N HIS A 89 -13.58 3.35 -16.59
CA HIS A 89 -13.77 1.96 -16.16
C HIS A 89 -15.27 1.69 -15.95
N GLN A 90 -16.10 2.29 -16.81
CA GLN A 90 -17.55 2.24 -16.71
C GLN A 90 -18.09 0.92 -17.23
N PHE A 91 -18.86 0.23 -16.40
CA PHE A 91 -19.61 -0.96 -16.78
C PHE A 91 -20.54 -0.71 -17.96
N ALA A 92 -21.23 0.43 -17.99
CA ALA A 92 -22.17 0.77 -19.06
C ALA A 92 -21.51 0.98 -20.44
N PHE A 93 -20.18 1.10 -20.49
CA PHE A 93 -19.39 1.25 -21.72
C PHE A 93 -18.39 0.10 -21.91
N ASP A 94 -18.50 -0.97 -21.13
CA ASP A 94 -17.60 -2.12 -21.17
C ASP A 94 -16.11 -1.75 -20.99
N ASN A 95 -15.84 -0.67 -20.26
CA ASN A 95 -14.48 -0.21 -20.00
C ASN A 95 -13.94 -0.86 -18.73
N VAL A 96 -12.69 -1.31 -18.78
CA VAL A 96 -12.01 -1.99 -17.66
C VAL A 96 -10.63 -1.37 -17.48
N VAL A 97 -10.20 -1.16 -16.25
CA VAL A 97 -8.79 -0.85 -15.95
C VAL A 97 -8.15 -2.05 -15.27
N ALA A 98 -6.84 -2.20 -15.44
CA ALA A 98 -6.09 -3.25 -14.79
C ALA A 98 -4.74 -2.79 -14.30
N ASP A 99 -4.24 -3.41 -13.24
CA ASP A 99 -2.92 -3.17 -12.67
C ASP A 99 -2.47 -4.40 -11.85
N ASP A 100 -1.18 -4.55 -11.59
CA ASP A 100 -0.61 -5.75 -10.98
C ASP A 100 -0.26 -5.58 -9.49
N PHE A 101 -0.15 -6.72 -8.82
CA PHE A 101 0.46 -6.84 -7.51
C PHE A 101 1.26 -8.14 -7.44
N THR A 102 2.22 -8.18 -6.52
CA THR A 102 3.06 -9.36 -6.31
C THR A 102 2.99 -9.82 -4.87
N ILE A 103 2.65 -11.11 -4.69
CA ILE A 103 2.72 -11.81 -3.41
C ILE A 103 4.16 -12.32 -3.25
N PRO A 104 4.88 -11.91 -2.20
CA PRO A 104 6.29 -12.25 -2.04
C PRO A 104 6.48 -13.74 -1.73
N GLY A 105 7.67 -14.27 -2.04
CA GLY A 105 8.00 -15.69 -1.83
C GLY A 105 8.33 -16.09 -0.40
N ASP A 106 8.25 -15.17 0.58
CA ASP A 106 8.54 -15.41 2.00
C ASP A 106 7.27 -15.72 2.84
N VAL A 107 6.12 -15.83 2.17
CA VAL A 107 4.84 -16.31 2.71
C VAL A 107 4.37 -17.54 1.95
N ASP A 108 3.49 -18.33 2.54
CA ASP A 108 2.93 -19.51 1.87
C ASP A 108 1.76 -19.13 0.97
N GLU A 109 0.93 -18.19 1.42
CA GLU A 109 -0.20 -17.63 0.68
C GLU A 109 -0.70 -16.33 1.33
N TRP A 110 -1.41 -15.52 0.54
CA TRP A 110 -2.30 -14.49 1.06
C TRP A 110 -3.74 -14.98 1.01
N GLN A 111 -4.45 -14.81 2.12
CA GLN A 111 -5.90 -14.91 2.19
C GLN A 111 -6.47 -13.50 1.99
N ILE A 112 -6.95 -13.21 0.79
CA ILE A 112 -7.49 -11.89 0.43
C ILE A 112 -8.99 -11.85 0.77
N ASP A 113 -9.36 -10.91 1.64
CA ASP A 113 -10.73 -10.73 2.13
C ASP A 113 -11.47 -9.61 1.37
N ASP A 114 -10.78 -8.51 1.08
CA ASP A 114 -11.37 -7.39 0.35
C ASP A 114 -10.31 -6.56 -0.36
N ILE A 115 -10.77 -5.82 -1.38
CA ILE A 115 -9.94 -4.89 -2.12
C ILE A 115 -10.68 -3.55 -2.19
N THR A 116 -9.97 -2.46 -1.97
CA THR A 116 -10.50 -1.11 -2.13
C THR A 116 -9.94 -0.48 -3.39
N PHE A 117 -10.83 -0.12 -4.31
CA PHE A 117 -10.54 0.63 -5.53
C PHE A 117 -11.04 2.07 -5.42
N PHE A 118 -10.49 2.97 -6.22
CA PHE A 118 -10.87 4.39 -6.17
C PHE A 118 -11.56 4.83 -7.45
N ALA A 119 -12.65 5.58 -7.32
CA ALA A 119 -13.36 6.12 -8.48
C ALA A 119 -14.06 7.44 -8.15
N TYR A 120 -14.27 8.30 -9.15
CA TYR A 120 -15.13 9.48 -9.02
C TYR A 120 -16.13 9.59 -10.17
N GLN A 121 -17.23 10.29 -9.95
CA GLN A 121 -18.10 10.79 -11.02
C GLN A 121 -18.10 12.32 -10.99
N THR A 122 -17.98 12.95 -12.16
CA THR A 122 -17.99 14.43 -12.25
C THR A 122 -19.38 14.96 -11.92
N GLY A 123 -19.45 15.98 -11.08
CA GLY A 123 -20.69 16.57 -10.57
C GLY A 123 -21.28 15.84 -9.35
N SER A 124 -20.56 14.88 -8.76
CA SER A 124 -20.99 14.24 -7.51
C SER A 124 -20.72 15.12 -6.29
N THR A 125 -21.35 14.77 -5.17
CA THR A 125 -21.06 15.33 -3.84
C THR A 125 -20.26 14.31 -3.05
N THR A 126 -19.90 14.59 -1.80
CA THR A 126 -19.21 13.61 -0.92
C THR A 126 -20.09 12.41 -0.54
N VAL A 127 -21.39 12.41 -0.88
CA VAL A 127 -22.21 11.20 -0.84
C VAL A 127 -21.93 10.38 -2.09
N SER A 128 -21.49 9.14 -1.91
CA SER A 128 -21.12 8.27 -3.02
C SER A 128 -22.27 8.04 -4.00
N THR A 129 -21.94 8.11 -5.28
CA THR A 129 -22.82 7.78 -6.42
C THR A 129 -22.45 6.44 -7.06
N MET A 130 -21.47 5.72 -6.50
CA MET A 130 -21.05 4.41 -7.01
C MET A 130 -22.10 3.36 -6.63
N THR A 131 -22.58 2.61 -7.61
CA THR A 131 -23.68 1.64 -7.45
C THR A 131 -23.21 0.20 -7.66
N GLY A 132 -22.03 0.00 -8.23
CA GLY A 132 -21.47 -1.33 -8.40
C GLY A 132 -19.98 -1.34 -8.73
N ALA A 133 -19.36 -2.50 -8.53
CA ALA A 133 -18.01 -2.83 -8.92
C ALA A 133 -17.94 -4.30 -9.33
N ARG A 134 -17.17 -4.63 -10.37
CA ARG A 134 -16.88 -5.99 -10.83
C ARG A 134 -15.38 -6.15 -10.94
N VAL A 135 -14.87 -7.31 -10.56
CA VAL A 135 -13.43 -7.57 -10.48
C VAL A 135 -13.12 -8.96 -11.00
N GLN A 136 -12.00 -9.05 -11.72
CA GLN A 136 -11.31 -10.28 -12.04
C GLN A 136 -9.89 -10.23 -11.45
N ILE A 137 -9.37 -11.39 -11.10
CA ILE A 137 -7.95 -11.57 -10.80
C ILE A 137 -7.38 -12.55 -11.82
N TRP A 138 -6.28 -12.16 -12.46
CA TRP A 138 -5.54 -12.97 -13.43
C TRP A 138 -4.21 -13.45 -12.83
N ASP A 139 -3.76 -14.65 -13.20
CA ASP A 139 -2.44 -15.20 -12.84
C ASP A 139 -1.27 -14.69 -13.71
N GLY A 140 -1.52 -13.63 -14.46
CA GLY A 140 -0.58 -12.94 -15.34
C GLY A 140 -1.25 -11.76 -16.03
N PRO A 141 -0.56 -11.03 -16.93
CA PRO A 141 -1.13 -9.87 -17.60
C PRO A 141 -2.44 -10.22 -18.33
N PRO A 142 -3.51 -9.45 -18.17
CA PRO A 142 -4.79 -9.74 -18.79
C PRO A 142 -4.68 -9.86 -20.31
N ALA A 143 -5.38 -10.85 -20.88
CA ALA A 143 -5.34 -11.19 -22.30
C ALA A 143 -3.97 -11.60 -22.88
N ALA A 144 -2.92 -11.74 -22.07
CA ALA A 144 -1.65 -12.30 -22.53
C ALA A 144 -1.73 -13.84 -22.73
N PRO A 145 -1.00 -14.41 -23.70
CA PRO A 145 -0.95 -15.86 -23.88
C PRO A 145 -0.48 -16.59 -22.62
N GLY A 146 -1.29 -17.53 -22.14
CA GLY A 146 -0.99 -18.33 -20.94
C GLY A 146 -1.47 -17.74 -19.62
N SER A 147 -2.02 -16.52 -19.63
CA SER A 147 -2.70 -15.93 -18.47
C SER A 147 -4.17 -16.32 -18.45
N THR A 148 -4.70 -16.59 -17.25
CA THR A 148 -6.07 -17.01 -17.01
C THR A 148 -6.68 -16.29 -15.82
N VAL A 149 -8.01 -16.14 -15.85
CA VAL A 149 -8.77 -15.61 -14.71
C VAL A 149 -8.83 -16.67 -13.62
N VAL A 150 -8.30 -16.35 -12.44
CA VAL A 150 -8.32 -17.21 -11.24
C VAL A 150 -9.41 -16.82 -10.24
N PHE A 151 -10.02 -15.65 -10.39
CA PHE A 151 -11.14 -15.19 -9.58
C PHE A 151 -12.06 -14.23 -10.33
N GLY A 152 -13.35 -14.31 -10.00
CA GLY A 152 -14.34 -13.29 -10.36
C GLY A 152 -14.70 -13.27 -11.84
N ASP A 153 -15.47 -12.25 -12.21
CA ASP A 153 -15.94 -12.00 -13.56
C ASP A 153 -16.35 -10.52 -13.71
N LEU A 154 -16.55 -10.07 -14.95
CA LEU A 154 -16.92 -8.69 -15.26
C LEU A 154 -18.44 -8.43 -15.26
N THR A 155 -19.25 -9.38 -14.75
CA THR A 155 -20.72 -9.29 -14.74
C THR A 155 -21.30 -9.19 -13.32
N THR A 156 -20.67 -9.84 -12.35
CA THR A 156 -21.16 -10.00 -10.98
C THR A 156 -20.80 -8.78 -10.13
N ASN A 157 -21.82 -8.13 -9.54
CA ASN A 157 -21.59 -7.02 -8.61
C ASN A 157 -21.07 -7.52 -7.26
N VAL A 158 -19.87 -7.07 -6.89
CA VAL A 158 -19.22 -7.40 -5.62
C VAL A 158 -18.94 -6.17 -4.75
N LEU A 159 -19.51 -5.01 -5.10
CA LEU A 159 -19.39 -3.80 -4.27
C LEU A 159 -20.03 -4.01 -2.90
N ALA A 160 -19.23 -3.92 -1.84
CA ALA A 160 -19.67 -4.03 -0.46
C ALA A 160 -19.99 -2.67 0.15
N SER A 161 -19.15 -1.66 -0.11
CA SER A 161 -19.36 -0.30 0.36
C SER A 161 -18.67 0.73 -0.53
N SER A 162 -19.19 1.96 -0.49
CA SER A 162 -18.56 3.11 -1.14
C SER A 162 -18.71 4.36 -0.29
N SER A 163 -17.61 5.06 -0.04
CA SER A 163 -17.56 6.26 0.79
C SER A 163 -16.52 7.25 0.29
N TRP A 164 -16.73 8.54 0.56
CA TRP A 164 -15.75 9.57 0.25
C TRP A 164 -14.41 9.28 0.91
N SER A 165 -13.32 9.33 0.13
CA SER A 165 -11.98 8.99 0.59
C SER A 165 -11.29 10.11 1.38
N GLY A 166 -11.84 11.31 1.40
CA GLY A 166 -11.16 12.50 1.89
C GLY A 166 -10.50 13.34 0.79
N VAL A 167 -10.49 12.86 -0.46
CA VAL A 167 -9.70 13.44 -1.55
C VAL A 167 -10.59 13.96 -2.69
N TYR A 168 -10.24 15.12 -3.25
CA TYR A 168 -10.81 15.62 -4.51
C TYR A 168 -9.85 15.45 -5.69
N ARG A 169 -10.36 15.06 -6.86
CA ARG A 169 -9.60 15.07 -8.12
C ARG A 169 -9.69 16.43 -8.78
N VAL A 170 -8.55 17.09 -8.99
CA VAL A 170 -8.47 18.43 -9.56
C VAL A 170 -7.32 18.54 -10.57
N THR A 171 -7.19 19.71 -11.20
CA THR A 171 -6.03 20.11 -12.01
C THR A 171 -5.26 21.22 -11.31
N GLU A 172 -4.03 21.49 -11.73
CA GLU A 172 -3.26 22.65 -11.23
C GLU A 172 -3.96 24.00 -11.39
N THR A 173 -4.92 24.11 -12.32
CA THR A 173 -5.72 25.32 -12.53
C THR A 173 -7.00 25.38 -11.69
N THR A 174 -7.34 24.30 -10.98
CA THR A 174 -8.60 24.16 -10.23
C THR A 174 -8.42 23.73 -8.77
N THR A 175 -7.19 23.46 -8.34
CA THR A 175 -6.81 23.19 -6.94
C THR A 175 -7.31 24.30 -6.00
N GLY A 176 -7.72 23.90 -4.79
CA GLY A 176 -8.21 24.75 -3.73
C GLY A 176 -9.63 25.29 -3.93
N VAL A 177 -10.25 25.07 -5.10
CA VAL A 177 -11.58 25.61 -5.42
C VAL A 177 -12.56 24.57 -5.97
N ALA A 178 -12.09 23.60 -6.76
CA ALA A 178 -12.96 22.57 -7.31
C ALA A 178 -13.26 21.47 -6.28
N SER A 179 -14.51 21.02 -6.26
CA SER A 179 -15.01 19.96 -5.37
C SER A 179 -16.02 19.04 -6.06
N ASP A 180 -16.12 19.13 -7.39
CA ASP A 180 -17.09 18.40 -8.22
C ASP A 180 -16.65 16.98 -8.58
N ARG A 181 -15.47 16.55 -8.11
CA ARG A 181 -14.92 15.20 -8.33
C ARG A 181 -14.38 14.60 -7.03
N PRO A 182 -15.22 14.40 -6.00
CA PRO A 182 -14.82 13.65 -4.82
C PRO A 182 -14.49 12.21 -5.22
N ILE A 183 -13.33 11.74 -4.79
CA ILE A 183 -12.92 10.35 -4.98
C ILE A 183 -13.60 9.50 -3.92
N MET A 184 -14.22 8.41 -4.36
CA MET A 184 -14.85 7.40 -3.53
C MET A 184 -13.91 6.21 -3.37
N ALA A 185 -13.75 5.74 -2.15
CA ALA A 185 -13.17 4.43 -1.84
C ALA A 185 -14.26 3.37 -1.96
N ASN A 186 -14.10 2.44 -2.90
CA ASN A 186 -15.04 1.38 -3.25
C ASN A 186 -14.46 0.05 -2.79
N THR A 187 -14.94 -0.46 -1.66
CA THR A 187 -14.52 -1.76 -1.13
C THR A 187 -15.35 -2.86 -1.76
N VAL A 188 -14.68 -3.82 -2.38
CA VAL A 188 -15.28 -5.04 -2.92
C VAL A 188 -14.96 -6.23 -2.04
N THR A 189 -15.93 -7.10 -1.82
CA THR A 189 -15.67 -8.36 -1.11
C THR A 189 -14.95 -9.31 -2.05
N VAL A 190 -13.82 -9.81 -1.57
CA VAL A 190 -13.01 -10.86 -2.18
C VAL A 190 -12.98 -12.04 -1.20
N GLY A 191 -12.50 -13.20 -1.63
CA GLY A 191 -12.48 -14.39 -0.78
C GLY A 191 -11.69 -15.48 -1.45
N ILE A 192 -10.39 -15.23 -1.64
CA ILE A 192 -9.49 -16.13 -2.35
C ILE A 192 -8.14 -16.24 -1.65
N SER A 193 -7.60 -17.45 -1.67
CA SER A 193 -6.24 -17.75 -1.28
C SER A 193 -5.35 -17.75 -2.51
N LEU A 194 -4.29 -16.95 -2.51
CA LEU A 194 -3.32 -16.89 -3.61
C LEU A 194 -1.91 -17.21 -3.08
N PRO A 195 -1.20 -18.19 -3.66
CA PRO A 195 0.20 -18.43 -3.32
C PRO A 195 1.11 -17.29 -3.83
N PRO A 196 2.41 -17.29 -3.49
CA PRO A 196 3.38 -16.39 -4.09
C PRO A 196 3.33 -16.37 -5.62
N GLY A 197 3.36 -15.16 -6.19
CA GLY A 197 3.21 -14.93 -7.62
C GLY A 197 2.86 -13.48 -7.95
N THR A 198 2.88 -13.16 -9.24
CA THR A 198 2.43 -11.87 -9.76
C THR A 198 1.05 -12.06 -10.37
N TYR A 199 0.11 -11.24 -9.91
CA TYR A 199 -1.29 -11.28 -10.29
C TYR A 199 -1.72 -9.93 -10.83
N TRP A 200 -2.76 -9.91 -11.64
CA TRP A 200 -3.35 -8.68 -12.16
C TRP A 200 -4.79 -8.55 -11.72
N LEU A 201 -5.13 -7.39 -11.17
CA LEU A 201 -6.51 -6.99 -10.91
C LEU A 201 -7.04 -6.34 -12.19
N ALA A 202 -8.23 -6.75 -12.64
CA ALA A 202 -8.96 -6.06 -13.69
C ALA A 202 -10.35 -5.71 -13.16
N TRP A 203 -10.72 -4.43 -13.17
CA TRP A 203 -11.96 -3.97 -12.55
C TRP A 203 -12.67 -2.88 -13.32
N GLN A 204 -13.98 -2.82 -13.08
CA GLN A 204 -14.87 -1.80 -13.58
C GLN A 204 -15.93 -1.44 -12.54
N ALA A 205 -16.53 -0.27 -12.66
CA ALA A 205 -17.51 0.27 -11.73
C ALA A 205 -18.76 0.78 -12.46
N ASP A 206 -19.83 0.88 -11.69
CA ASP A 206 -21.09 1.46 -12.10
C ASP A 206 -21.43 2.65 -11.18
N GLY A 207 -22.17 3.62 -11.70
CA GLY A 207 -22.54 4.80 -10.93
C GLY A 207 -23.74 5.53 -11.50
N SER A 208 -24.39 6.33 -10.66
CA SER A 208 -25.70 6.92 -10.98
C SER A 208 -25.64 8.23 -11.79
N LEU A 209 -24.47 8.81 -12.04
CA LEU A 209 -24.30 10.06 -12.81
C LEU A 209 -23.84 9.83 -14.25
N GLY A 210 -23.95 10.87 -15.09
CA GLY A 210 -23.63 10.80 -16.52
C GLY A 210 -22.16 10.94 -16.91
N SER A 211 -21.25 11.24 -15.98
CA SER A 211 -19.82 11.39 -16.25
C SER A 211 -19.02 10.51 -15.29
N GLY A 212 -18.51 9.40 -15.80
CA GLY A 212 -17.80 8.37 -15.03
C GLY A 212 -18.66 7.13 -14.80
N PRO A 213 -18.22 6.19 -13.95
CA PRO A 213 -17.07 6.29 -13.06
C PRO A 213 -15.71 6.44 -13.76
N TRP A 214 -14.83 7.24 -13.18
CA TRP A 214 -13.45 7.49 -13.64
C TRP A 214 -12.46 6.99 -12.60
N ALA A 215 -11.47 6.20 -13.02
CA ALA A 215 -10.40 5.70 -12.16
C ALA A 215 -9.31 6.78 -12.11
N PRO A 216 -9.03 7.39 -10.95
CA PRO A 216 -7.92 8.32 -10.82
C PRO A 216 -6.59 7.55 -10.95
N PRO A 217 -5.58 8.08 -11.65
CA PRO A 217 -4.23 7.52 -11.63
C PRO A 217 -3.58 7.64 -10.26
N LEU A 218 -2.52 6.85 -10.03
CA LEU A 218 -1.49 7.18 -9.05
C LEU A 218 -0.95 8.58 -9.36
N ASN A 219 -0.62 9.34 -8.31
CA ASN A 219 -0.14 10.71 -8.47
C ASN A 219 1.16 10.92 -7.68
N ILE A 220 2.26 11.04 -8.43
CA ILE A 220 3.60 11.21 -7.89
C ILE A 220 4.15 12.53 -8.45
N SER A 221 4.33 13.52 -7.58
CA SER A 221 4.80 14.84 -7.98
C SER A 221 6.14 14.76 -8.73
N GLY A 222 6.21 15.39 -9.89
CA GLY A 222 7.38 15.37 -10.78
C GLY A 222 7.49 14.14 -11.69
N GLN A 223 6.53 13.20 -11.67
CA GLN A 223 6.56 12.01 -12.52
C GLN A 223 5.33 11.94 -13.44
N SER A 224 5.56 11.77 -14.74
CA SER A 224 4.50 11.55 -15.73
C SER A 224 4.23 10.08 -15.99
N THR A 225 5.18 9.18 -15.74
CA THR A 225 4.94 7.72 -15.70
C THR A 225 4.75 7.30 -14.25
N THR A 226 3.57 6.81 -13.88
CA THR A 226 3.23 6.51 -12.47
C THR A 226 3.03 5.03 -12.19
N GLY A 227 3.06 4.19 -13.22
CA GLY A 227 2.93 2.73 -13.10
C GLY A 227 2.78 2.07 -14.46
N ASN A 228 2.26 0.84 -14.46
CA ASN A 228 2.11 -0.03 -15.62
C ASN A 228 0.66 -0.50 -15.83
N GLY A 229 -0.29 0.32 -15.40
CA GLY A 229 -1.70 0.05 -15.58
C GLY A 229 -2.09 -0.05 -17.06
N LEU A 230 -3.16 -0.82 -17.28
CA LEU A 230 -3.75 -1.08 -18.60
C LEU A 230 -5.20 -0.62 -18.62
N GLN A 231 -5.74 -0.37 -19.82
CA GLN A 231 -7.14 -0.05 -20.01
C GLN A 231 -7.74 -0.81 -21.20
N SER A 232 -8.77 -1.58 -20.95
CA SER A 232 -9.64 -2.15 -21.98
C SER A 232 -10.82 -1.23 -22.26
N LEU A 233 -11.15 -1.09 -23.54
CA LEU A 233 -12.35 -0.39 -24.04
C LEU A 233 -13.29 -1.35 -24.81
N ASP A 234 -13.09 -2.66 -24.62
CA ASP A 234 -13.71 -3.72 -25.41
C ASP A 234 -14.13 -4.92 -24.54
N ALA A 235 -14.66 -4.65 -23.34
CA ALA A 235 -15.14 -5.66 -22.40
C ALA A 235 -14.06 -6.63 -21.89
N GLY A 236 -12.81 -6.17 -21.78
CA GLY A 236 -11.70 -6.98 -21.32
C GLY A 236 -11.15 -7.95 -22.37
N VAL A 237 -11.35 -7.68 -23.67
CA VAL A 237 -10.78 -8.49 -24.75
C VAL A 237 -9.34 -8.09 -25.03
N THR A 238 -9.01 -6.80 -25.03
CA THR A 238 -7.65 -6.28 -25.18
C THR A 238 -7.32 -5.29 -24.07
N TYR A 239 -6.04 -5.26 -23.66
CA TYR A 239 -5.54 -4.41 -22.57
C TYR A 239 -4.27 -3.64 -23.01
N PRO A 240 -4.41 -2.58 -23.82
CA PRO A 240 -3.31 -1.66 -24.07
C PRO A 240 -2.91 -0.86 -22.80
N ASP A 241 -1.72 -0.27 -22.84
CA ASP A 241 -1.22 0.63 -21.78
C ASP A 241 -2.20 1.78 -21.51
N ALA A 242 -2.45 2.07 -20.23
CA ALA A 242 -3.23 3.22 -19.80
C ALA A 242 -2.37 4.50 -19.92
N LEU A 243 -2.35 5.09 -21.11
CA LEU A 243 -1.51 6.27 -21.39
C LEU A 243 -2.22 7.58 -21.04
N ASP A 244 -1.48 8.50 -20.41
CA ASP A 244 -1.88 9.90 -20.33
C ASP A 244 -1.92 10.52 -21.73
N SER A 245 -3.00 11.22 -22.07
CA SER A 245 -3.22 11.73 -23.43
C SER A 245 -2.39 12.97 -23.79
N GLY A 246 -1.79 13.64 -22.80
CA GLY A 246 -0.93 14.81 -23.03
C GLY A 246 0.53 14.41 -23.23
N THR A 247 1.00 13.48 -22.40
CA THR A 247 2.41 13.09 -22.32
C THR A 247 2.73 11.74 -22.95
N LEU A 248 1.70 10.93 -23.23
CA LEU A 248 1.81 9.55 -23.75
C LEU A 248 2.62 8.61 -22.84
N THR A 249 2.65 8.90 -21.54
CA THR A 249 3.30 8.07 -20.53
C THR A 249 2.30 7.20 -19.79
N GLN A 250 2.71 5.99 -19.42
CA GLN A 250 1.85 5.00 -18.78
C GLN A 250 1.54 5.36 -17.32
N GLN A 251 0.30 5.11 -16.92
CA GLN A 251 -0.21 5.41 -15.60
C GLN A 251 -0.42 4.12 -14.81
N GLY A 252 -0.25 4.19 -13.48
CA GLY A 252 -0.72 3.15 -12.55
C GLY A 252 -2.01 3.58 -11.86
N PHE A 253 -2.65 2.65 -11.16
CA PHE A 253 -3.90 2.88 -10.44
C PHE A 253 -3.77 2.55 -8.95
N PRO A 254 -4.31 3.38 -8.05
CA PRO A 254 -4.33 3.10 -6.62
C PRO A 254 -5.31 1.96 -6.31
N PHE A 255 -4.89 1.05 -5.44
CA PHE A 255 -5.78 0.07 -4.79
C PHE A 255 -5.12 -0.45 -3.51
N VAL A 256 -5.95 -0.94 -2.60
CA VAL A 256 -5.50 -1.54 -1.33
C VAL A 256 -6.09 -2.93 -1.19
N ILE A 257 -5.24 -3.92 -0.93
CA ILE A 257 -5.63 -5.31 -0.67
C ILE A 257 -5.59 -5.55 0.84
N ASN A 258 -6.70 -5.99 1.41
CA ASN A 258 -6.79 -6.38 2.81
C ASN A 258 -6.95 -7.89 2.94
N GLY A 259 -6.37 -8.44 3.99
CA GLY A 259 -6.47 -9.85 4.28
C GLY A 259 -5.51 -10.31 5.36
N THR A 260 -5.09 -11.57 5.26
CA THR A 260 -4.16 -12.21 6.19
C THR A 260 -3.04 -12.93 5.44
N GLU A 261 -1.80 -12.75 5.88
CA GLU A 261 -0.68 -13.57 5.43
C GLU A 261 -0.69 -14.91 6.15
N VAL A 262 -0.57 -16.00 5.40
CA VAL A 262 -0.33 -17.33 5.96
C VAL A 262 1.14 -17.65 5.75
N ARG A 263 1.82 -17.96 6.85
CA ARG A 263 3.21 -18.41 6.85
C ARG A 263 3.24 -19.83 7.40
N GLY A 264 3.96 -20.72 6.73
CA GLY A 264 4.20 -22.05 7.25
C GLY A 264 4.89 -21.94 8.61
N ASN A 265 4.62 -22.89 9.50
CA ASN A 265 5.37 -22.97 10.75
C ASN A 265 6.86 -23.03 10.39
N VAL A 266 7.60 -21.96 10.67
CA VAL A 266 9.05 -22.04 10.80
C VAL A 266 9.24 -22.98 11.98
N LEU A 267 9.54 -24.25 11.71
CA LEU A 267 10.05 -25.12 12.75
C LEU A 267 11.26 -24.37 13.30
N GLU A 268 11.15 -23.83 14.51
CA GLU A 268 12.31 -23.37 15.25
C GLU A 268 13.27 -24.56 15.21
N ILE A 269 14.33 -24.47 14.40
CA ILE A 269 15.48 -25.36 14.60
C ILE A 269 15.83 -25.08 16.05
N PRO A 270 15.74 -26.06 16.97
CA PRO A 270 16.07 -25.80 18.36
C PRO A 270 17.52 -25.34 18.35
N THR A 271 17.73 -24.03 18.42
CA THR A 271 19.06 -23.51 18.60
C THR A 271 19.46 -24.03 19.96
N ALA A 272 20.58 -24.74 20.04
CA ALA A 272 21.09 -25.14 21.33
C ALA A 272 21.22 -23.84 22.13
N SER A 273 20.34 -23.66 23.11
CA SER A 273 20.35 -22.45 23.92
C SER A 273 21.75 -22.25 24.47
N THR A 274 22.13 -21.03 24.83
CA THR A 274 23.44 -20.79 25.45
C THR A 274 23.68 -21.76 26.62
N VAL A 275 22.61 -22.14 27.34
CA VAL A 275 22.62 -23.17 28.38
C VAL A 275 22.93 -24.57 27.82
N GLY A 276 22.33 -24.97 26.70
CA GLY A 276 22.61 -26.24 26.02
C GLY A 276 24.06 -26.36 25.52
N LEU A 277 24.62 -25.27 24.97
CA LEU A 277 26.03 -25.21 24.56
C LEU A 277 26.99 -25.25 25.76
N VAL A 278 26.66 -24.54 26.85
CA VAL A 278 27.46 -24.54 28.08
C VAL A 278 27.42 -25.91 28.77
N ALA A 279 26.27 -26.58 28.80
CA ALA A 279 26.12 -27.92 29.36
C ALA A 279 26.92 -28.96 28.56
N LEU A 280 26.90 -28.87 27.22
CA LEU A 280 27.72 -29.73 26.36
C LEU A 280 29.23 -29.49 26.58
N GLY A 281 29.64 -28.22 26.70
CA GLY A 281 31.03 -27.87 27.02
C GLY A 281 31.49 -28.41 28.39
N LEU A 282 30.63 -28.33 29.41
CA LEU A 282 30.90 -28.88 30.75
C LEU A 282 30.99 -30.41 30.74
N LEU A 283 30.11 -31.09 30.00
CA LEU A 283 30.13 -32.55 29.85
C LEU A 283 31.39 -33.05 29.14
N LEU A 284 31.81 -32.37 28.08
CA LEU A 284 33.06 -32.68 27.36
C LEU A 284 34.28 -32.39 28.24
N GLY A 285 34.29 -31.28 28.99
CA GLY A 285 35.35 -30.94 29.94
C GLY A 285 35.48 -31.94 31.09
N LEU A 286 34.36 -32.40 31.67
CA LEU A 286 34.35 -33.44 32.70
C LEU A 286 34.84 -34.79 32.13
N GLY A 287 34.40 -35.16 30.92
CA GLY A 287 34.88 -36.37 30.24
C GLY A 287 36.39 -36.39 30.04
N ALA A 288 36.98 -35.26 29.63
CA ALA A 288 38.43 -35.10 29.49
C ALA A 288 39.17 -35.19 30.84
N LEU A 289 38.57 -34.69 31.93
CA LEU A 289 39.15 -34.77 33.26
C LEU A 289 39.17 -36.20 33.81
N PHE A 290 38.12 -37.00 33.52
CA PHE A 290 38.06 -38.41 33.90
C PHE A 290 39.02 -39.30 33.11
N THR A 291 39.28 -38.99 31.84
CA THR A 291 40.28 -39.71 31.03
C THR A 291 41.71 -39.38 31.45
N LEU A 292 42.01 -38.11 31.77
CA LEU A 292 43.33 -37.71 32.27
C LEU A 292 43.66 -38.30 33.64
N ARG A 293 42.67 -38.43 34.55
CA ARG A 293 42.87 -39.00 35.89
C ARG A 293 43.09 -40.52 35.90
N ARG A 294 42.80 -41.22 34.79
CA ARG A 294 43.13 -42.65 34.61
C ARG A 294 44.52 -42.89 34.04
N MET A 295 45.19 -41.85 33.56
CA MET A 295 46.52 -41.93 32.93
C MET A 295 47.66 -41.44 33.84
N ALA A 296 47.34 -41.01 35.06
CA ALA A 296 48.30 -40.68 36.13
C ALA A 296 48.19 -41.72 37.26
#